data_AF-R9PTZ2-F1
#
_entry.id   AF-R9PTZ2-F1
#
_cell.length_a   1.000
_cell.length_b   1.000
_cell.length_c   1.000
_cell.angle_alpha   90.00
_cell.angle_beta   90.00
_cell.angle_gamma   90.00
#
_symmetry.space_group_name_H-M   'P 1'
#
loop_
_entity.id
_entity.type
_entity.pdbx_description
1 polymer ?
#
loop_
_entity_poly.entity_id
_entity_poly.type
_entity_poly.pdbx_seq_one_letter_code
_entity_poly.pdbx_strand_id
1 'polypeptide(L)'
;MSVSEAVKTYLFNTQIVTTAPGEMAIIAPTNCQESSQVSAYLEDLVSRNTPIKQVHYFDVKQSMSNGGGPACLRLRVALNDMELAAVNQHTIMNEQLFSTLNQWVDKHYRDSLVFDDLRDPQLITEVNTALDELTQILHLGSVYPFQQA
;
A
#
# COMPACT_ATOMS: atom_id res chain seq x y z
N MET A 1 3.83 -23.20 -14.30
CA MET A 1 2.98 -22.02 -14.04
C MET A 1 2.64 -21.35 -15.36
N SER A 2 1.37 -21.00 -15.59
CA SER A 2 0.91 -20.31 -16.81
C SER A 2 0.91 -18.78 -16.61
N VAL A 3 0.84 -18.03 -17.72
CA VAL A 3 0.66 -16.57 -17.68
C VAL A 3 -0.66 -16.19 -17.01
N SER A 4 -1.73 -16.94 -17.29
CA SER A 4 -3.04 -16.72 -16.66
C SER A 4 -2.98 -16.84 -15.15
N GLU A 5 -2.24 -17.83 -14.63
CA GLU A 5 -2.05 -18.00 -13.18
C GLU A 5 -1.25 -16.86 -12.57
N ALA A 6 -0.19 -16.40 -13.26
CA ALA A 6 0.62 -15.27 -12.80
C ALA A 6 -0.19 -13.95 -12.74
N VAL A 7 -1.11 -13.74 -13.70
CA VAL A 7 -2.03 -12.59 -13.70
C VAL A 7 -3.03 -12.70 -12.56
N LYS A 8 -3.66 -13.86 -12.37
CA LYS A 8 -4.67 -14.09 -11.32
C LYS A 8 -4.11 -13.89 -9.91
N THR A 9 -2.87 -14.31 -9.70
CA THR A 9 -2.21 -14.29 -8.38
C THR A 9 -1.41 -13.02 -8.11
N TYR A 10 -1.17 -12.18 -9.13
CA TYR A 10 -0.34 -11.00 -9.03
C TYR A 10 1.11 -11.30 -8.59
N LEU A 11 1.62 -12.50 -8.89
CA LEU A 11 2.96 -12.94 -8.50
C LEU A 11 4.08 -11.96 -8.89
N PHE A 12 3.97 -11.33 -10.07
CA PHE A 12 4.95 -10.36 -10.54
C PHE A 12 4.67 -8.92 -10.09
N ASN A 13 3.57 -8.70 -9.35
CA ASN A 13 3.28 -7.44 -8.65
C ASN A 13 3.66 -7.52 -7.16
N THR A 14 4.57 -8.42 -6.82
CA THR A 14 5.17 -8.52 -5.50
C THR A 14 6.26 -7.47 -5.30
N GLN A 15 6.64 -7.21 -4.06
CA GLN A 15 7.80 -6.38 -3.75
C GLN A 15 8.93 -7.24 -3.22
N ILE A 16 10.16 -6.93 -3.64
CA ILE A 16 11.37 -7.53 -3.09
C ILE A 16 12.06 -6.46 -2.23
N VAL A 17 12.29 -6.75 -0.96
CA VAL A 17 12.99 -5.88 -0.02
C VAL A 17 14.24 -6.57 0.51
N THR A 18 15.29 -5.79 0.76
CA THR A 18 16.47 -6.28 1.49
C THR A 18 16.17 -6.18 2.98
N THR A 19 16.31 -7.29 3.72
CA THR A 19 16.03 -7.34 5.17
C THR A 19 17.30 -7.38 6.02
N ALA A 20 18.38 -7.89 5.44
CA ALA A 20 19.73 -7.89 6.01
C ALA A 20 20.75 -7.92 4.86
N PRO A 21 22.05 -7.66 5.12
CA PRO A 21 23.07 -7.76 4.07
C PRO A 21 23.05 -9.13 3.36
N GLY A 22 22.72 -9.12 2.06
CA GLY A 22 22.62 -10.34 1.24
C GLY A 22 21.32 -11.13 1.38
N GLU A 23 20.37 -10.68 2.20
CA GLU A 23 19.07 -11.34 2.41
C GLU A 23 17.91 -10.47 1.93
N MET A 24 16.95 -11.11 1.28
CA MET A 24 15.77 -10.48 0.74
C MET A 24 14.49 -11.19 1.20
N ALA A 25 13.40 -10.43 1.23
CA ALA A 25 12.05 -10.90 1.42
C ALA A 25 11.19 -10.55 0.22
N ILE A 26 10.26 -11.44 -0.12
CA ILE A 26 9.13 -11.13 -1.00
C ILE A 26 7.95 -10.68 -0.14
N ILE A 27 7.32 -9.57 -0.50
CA ILE A 27 6.01 -9.14 0.00
C ILE A 27 4.99 -9.45 -1.09
N ALA A 28 4.06 -10.37 -0.80
CA ALA A 28 3.11 -10.91 -1.76
C ALA A 28 1.65 -10.78 -1.30
N PRO A 29 0.68 -10.70 -2.23
CA PRO A 29 -0.72 -10.76 -1.86
C PRO A 29 -1.11 -12.18 -1.42
N THR A 30 -2.14 -12.31 -0.58
CA THR A 30 -2.68 -13.61 -0.15
C THR A 30 -3.12 -14.50 -1.32
N ASN A 31 -3.48 -13.95 -2.48
CA ASN A 31 -3.76 -14.72 -3.70
C ASN A 31 -2.59 -15.63 -4.14
N CYS A 32 -1.34 -15.21 -3.89
CA CYS A 32 -0.17 -16.06 -4.15
C CYS A 32 -0.14 -17.28 -3.21
N GLN A 33 -0.56 -17.11 -1.96
CA GLN A 33 -0.66 -18.19 -0.97
C GLN A 33 -1.84 -19.13 -1.25
N GLU A 34 -2.97 -18.58 -1.70
CA GLU A 34 -4.19 -19.34 -2.03
C GLU A 34 -4.02 -20.23 -3.29
N SER A 35 -3.09 -19.87 -4.19
CA SER A 35 -2.78 -20.68 -5.38
C SER A 35 -1.71 -21.73 -5.06
N SER A 36 -2.10 -23.01 -5.08
CA SER A 36 -1.18 -24.13 -4.79
C SER A 36 0.06 -24.16 -5.69
N GLN A 37 -0.06 -23.78 -6.96
CA GLN A 37 1.08 -23.71 -7.89
C GLN A 37 2.04 -22.57 -7.53
N VAL A 38 1.52 -21.42 -7.14
CA VAL A 38 2.33 -20.23 -6.83
C VAL A 38 2.94 -20.33 -5.44
N SER A 39 2.19 -20.79 -4.44
CA SER A 39 2.72 -21.05 -3.10
C SER A 39 3.86 -22.05 -3.15
N ALA A 40 3.69 -23.19 -3.83
CA ALA A 40 4.74 -24.20 -3.98
C ALA A 40 5.99 -23.63 -4.69
N TYR A 41 5.79 -22.76 -5.70
CA TYR A 41 6.91 -22.09 -6.36
C TYR A 41 7.65 -21.13 -5.41
N LEU A 42 6.92 -20.34 -4.63
CA LEU A 42 7.50 -19.38 -3.69
C LEU A 42 8.22 -20.09 -2.52
N GLU A 43 7.68 -21.20 -2.04
CA GLU A 43 8.30 -22.07 -1.04
C GLU A 43 9.59 -22.70 -1.57
N ASP A 44 9.56 -23.25 -2.78
CA ASP A 44 10.73 -23.78 -3.47
C ASP A 44 11.80 -22.69 -3.68
N LEU A 45 11.39 -21.48 -4.09
CA LEU A 45 12.29 -20.34 -4.27
C LEU A 45 13.05 -19.98 -2.98
N VAL A 46 12.38 -19.99 -1.83
CA VAL A 46 12.99 -19.76 -0.52
C VAL A 46 13.96 -20.88 -0.13
N SER A 47 13.68 -22.13 -0.54
CA SER A 47 14.55 -23.28 -0.26
C SER A 47 15.85 -23.29 -1.08
N ARG A 48 15.88 -22.58 -2.22
CA ARG A 48 17.05 -22.51 -3.11
C ARG A 48 18.16 -21.64 -2.52
N ASN A 49 19.37 -21.80 -3.04
CA ASN A 49 20.51 -20.94 -2.73
C ASN A 49 20.39 -19.57 -3.44
N THR A 50 19.40 -18.77 -3.06
CA THR A 50 19.16 -17.41 -3.55
C THR A 50 19.17 -16.41 -2.38
N PRO A 51 19.26 -15.09 -2.63
CA PRO A 51 19.09 -14.08 -1.58
C PRO A 51 17.69 -14.08 -0.93
N ILE A 52 16.67 -14.63 -1.57
CA ILE A 52 15.29 -14.60 -1.07
C ILE A 52 15.14 -15.66 0.03
N LYS A 53 14.95 -15.22 1.27
CA LYS A 53 14.90 -16.10 2.46
C LYS A 53 13.50 -16.24 3.07
N GLN A 54 12.57 -15.38 2.66
CA GLN A 54 11.24 -15.32 3.26
C GLN A 54 10.22 -14.74 2.29
N VAL A 55 8.96 -15.12 2.49
CA VAL A 55 7.80 -14.53 1.83
C VAL A 55 6.80 -14.12 2.89
N HIS A 56 6.40 -12.85 2.87
CA HIS A 56 5.36 -12.28 3.73
C HIS A 56 4.10 -12.05 2.90
N TYR A 57 2.98 -12.62 3.35
CA TYR A 57 1.70 -12.50 2.66
C TYR A 57 0.82 -11.44 3.33
N PHE A 58 0.25 -10.54 2.53
CA PHE A 58 -0.64 -9.46 2.99
C PHE A 58 -1.97 -9.50 2.25
N ASP A 59 -3.06 -9.28 2.98
CA ASP A 59 -4.38 -9.13 2.39
C ASP A 59 -4.56 -7.71 1.85
N VAL A 60 -4.59 -7.59 0.53
CA VAL A 60 -4.86 -6.34 -0.19
C VAL A 60 -6.05 -6.50 -1.14
N LYS A 61 -6.98 -7.41 -0.82
CA LYS A 61 -8.10 -7.80 -1.69
C LYS A 61 -8.92 -6.61 -2.19
N GLN A 62 -9.16 -5.59 -1.36
CA GLN A 62 -9.90 -4.40 -1.79
C GLN A 62 -9.17 -3.58 -2.86
N SER A 63 -7.84 -3.49 -2.80
CA SER A 63 -7.04 -2.86 -3.87
C SER A 63 -7.06 -3.73 -5.13
N MET A 64 -7.01 -5.05 -4.96
CA MET A 64 -7.00 -6.01 -6.06
C MET A 64 -8.33 -6.13 -6.79
N SER A 65 -9.47 -5.92 -6.12
CA SER A 65 -10.79 -5.82 -6.75
C SER A 65 -10.85 -4.72 -7.81
N ASN A 66 -9.97 -3.70 -7.71
CA ASN A 66 -9.80 -2.64 -8.70
C ASN A 66 -8.45 -2.73 -9.46
N GLY A 67 -7.74 -3.86 -9.40
CA GLY A 67 -6.53 -4.11 -10.18
C GLY A 67 -5.20 -3.63 -9.56
N GLY A 68 -5.20 -3.17 -8.31
CA GLY A 68 -3.98 -2.76 -7.58
C GLY A 68 -3.42 -3.90 -6.72
N GLY A 69 -2.27 -4.47 -7.11
CA GLY A 69 -1.52 -5.35 -6.21
C GLY A 69 -0.55 -4.57 -5.29
N PRO A 70 0.21 -5.26 -4.42
CA PRO A 70 1.10 -4.60 -3.45
C PRO A 70 2.14 -3.66 -4.06
N ALA A 71 2.70 -4.00 -5.23
CA ALA A 71 3.65 -3.13 -5.90
C ALA A 71 3.01 -1.89 -6.54
N CYS A 72 1.70 -1.90 -6.81
CA CYS A 72 0.97 -0.74 -7.33
C CYS A 72 0.73 0.33 -6.25
N LEU A 73 0.78 -0.04 -4.97
CA LEU A 73 0.50 0.84 -3.84
C LEU A 73 1.74 1.63 -3.35
N ARG A 74 2.87 1.55 -4.06
CA ARG A 74 4.14 2.12 -3.60
C ARG A 74 5.02 2.66 -4.72
N LEU A 75 5.69 3.77 -4.43
CA LEU A 75 6.76 4.35 -5.23
C LEU A 75 8.10 4.07 -4.55
N ARG A 76 9.07 3.51 -5.30
CA ARG A 76 10.45 3.35 -4.80
C ARG A 76 11.24 4.60 -5.12
N VAL A 77 11.79 5.24 -4.09
CA VAL A 77 12.67 6.40 -4.21
C VAL A 77 13.94 6.08 -3.43
N ALA A 78 15.08 6.03 -4.11
CA ALA A 78 16.38 5.88 -3.45
C ALA A 78 16.86 7.25 -2.99
N LEU A 79 17.17 7.38 -1.71
CA LEU A 79 17.60 8.63 -1.08
C LEU A 79 18.84 8.35 -0.24
N ASN A 80 19.79 9.28 -0.24
CA ASN A 80 20.85 9.32 0.77
C ASN A 80 20.34 9.99 2.06
N ASP A 81 21.16 9.98 3.13
CA ASP A 81 20.77 10.51 4.44
C ASP A 81 20.39 12.00 4.41
N MET A 82 21.06 12.81 3.59
CA MET A 82 20.75 14.23 3.46
C MET A 82 19.42 14.44 2.71
N GLU A 83 19.20 13.70 1.64
CA GLU A 83 17.95 13.75 0.87
C GLU A 83 16.77 13.26 1.71
N LEU A 84 16.95 12.19 2.48
CA LEU A 84 15.95 11.68 3.41
C LEU A 84 15.61 12.70 4.50
N ALA A 85 16.61 13.38 5.06
CA ALA A 85 16.40 14.45 6.03
C ALA A 85 15.65 15.67 5.45
N ALA A 86 15.75 15.88 4.14
CA ALA A 86 15.05 16.96 3.43
C ALA A 86 13.61 16.62 3.03
N VAL A 87 13.19 15.35 3.11
CA VAL A 87 11.78 14.96 2.91
C VAL A 87 10.91 15.57 4.00
N ASN A 88 9.63 15.80 3.71
CA ASN A 88 8.66 16.15 4.75
C ASN A 88 8.54 15.01 5.78
N GLN A 89 9.16 15.20 6.95
CA GLN A 89 9.24 14.18 8.00
C GLN A 89 7.86 13.73 8.53
N HIS A 90 6.81 14.55 8.37
CA HIS A 90 5.44 14.19 8.73
C HIS A 90 4.82 13.14 7.80
N THR A 91 5.52 12.74 6.73
CA THR A 91 5.12 11.67 5.82
C THR A 91 5.89 10.36 6.01
N ILE A 92 6.91 10.36 6.88
CA ILE A 92 7.70 9.16 7.18
C ILE A 92 6.95 8.32 8.21
N MET A 93 6.65 7.08 7.84
CA MET A 93 5.86 6.17 8.67
C MET A 93 6.54 5.83 9.99
N ASN A 94 5.77 5.91 11.08
CA ASN A 94 6.14 5.50 12.43
C ASN A 94 4.87 5.10 13.21
N GLU A 95 5.00 4.61 14.44
CA GLU A 95 3.86 4.15 15.25
C GLU A 95 2.82 5.24 15.52
N GLN A 96 3.28 6.48 15.76
CA GLN A 96 2.39 7.61 16.02
C GLN A 96 1.57 7.95 14.76
N LEU A 97 2.24 8.15 13.62
CA LEU A 97 1.57 8.45 12.35
C LEU A 97 0.63 7.30 11.94
N PHE A 98 1.06 6.05 12.13
CA PHE A 98 0.21 4.89 11.90
C PHE A 98 -1.09 4.96 12.72
N SER A 99 -0.99 5.19 14.04
CA SER A 99 -2.19 5.31 14.89
C SER A 99 -3.07 6.49 14.49
N THR A 100 -2.47 7.66 14.22
CA THR A 100 -3.18 8.85 13.78
C THR A 100 -3.94 8.63 12.47
N LEU A 101 -3.30 8.00 11.48
CA LEU A 101 -3.95 7.72 10.20
C LEU A 101 -5.08 6.70 10.34
N ASN A 102 -4.94 5.67 11.18
CA ASN A 102 -6.04 4.74 11.43
C ASN A 102 -7.25 5.45 12.07
N GLN A 103 -7.02 6.30 13.08
CA GLN A 103 -8.11 7.07 13.70
C GLN A 103 -8.76 8.04 12.70
N TRP A 104 -7.96 8.66 11.82
CA TRP A 104 -8.47 9.51 10.75
C TRP A 104 -9.32 8.71 9.74
N VAL A 105 -8.91 7.49 9.38
CA VAL A 105 -9.70 6.57 8.55
C VAL A 105 -11.01 6.21 9.25
N ASP A 106 -10.96 5.75 10.50
CA ASP A 106 -12.14 5.35 11.29
C ASP A 106 -13.16 6.49 11.43
N LYS A 107 -12.69 7.73 11.48
CA LYS A 107 -13.52 8.94 11.60
C LYS A 107 -14.22 9.31 10.28
N HIS A 108 -13.57 9.11 9.14
CA HIS A 108 -13.99 9.70 7.86
C HIS A 108 -14.44 8.71 6.80
N TYR A 109 -13.98 7.46 6.85
CA TYR A 109 -14.31 6.48 5.82
C TYR A 109 -15.66 5.84 6.11
N ARG A 110 -16.50 5.76 5.06
CA ARG A 110 -17.73 4.97 5.12
C ARG A 110 -17.37 3.48 4.98
N ASP A 111 -18.04 2.62 5.74
CA ASP A 111 -17.89 1.15 5.63
C ASP A 111 -18.38 0.60 4.29
N SER A 112 -19.28 1.34 3.62
CA SER A 112 -19.81 1.01 2.30
C SER A 112 -19.98 2.29 1.48
N LEU A 113 -19.65 2.19 0.20
CA LEU A 113 -19.87 3.24 -0.80
C LEU A 113 -20.33 2.59 -2.10
N VAL A 114 -21.53 2.94 -2.56
CA VAL A 114 -22.07 2.50 -3.85
C VAL A 114 -22.13 3.67 -4.83
N PHE A 115 -22.34 3.36 -6.11
CA PHE A 115 -22.33 4.36 -7.17
C PHE A 115 -23.34 5.51 -6.94
N ASP A 116 -24.53 5.19 -6.44
CA ASP A 116 -25.56 6.21 -6.18
C ASP A 116 -25.19 7.16 -5.03
N ASP A 117 -24.34 6.74 -4.09
CA ASP A 117 -23.85 7.59 -3.00
C ASP A 117 -22.98 8.74 -3.53
N LEU A 118 -22.39 8.59 -4.72
CA LEU A 118 -21.63 9.67 -5.36
C LEU A 118 -22.50 10.89 -5.71
N ARG A 119 -23.83 10.72 -5.70
CA ARG A 119 -24.79 11.80 -5.93
C ARG A 119 -25.15 12.55 -4.64
N ASP A 120 -24.76 12.04 -3.47
CA ASP A 120 -25.00 12.66 -2.19
C ASP A 120 -24.13 13.93 -2.03
N PRO A 121 -24.72 15.13 -1.94
CA PRO A 121 -23.95 16.36 -1.74
C PRO A 121 -23.24 16.41 -0.39
N GLN A 122 -23.62 15.57 0.57
CA GLN A 122 -22.90 15.47 1.84
C GLN A 122 -21.52 14.82 1.65
N LEU A 123 -21.39 13.87 0.72
CA LEU A 123 -20.14 13.16 0.46
C LEU A 123 -18.99 14.11 0.10
N ILE A 124 -19.23 15.13 -0.72
CA ILE A 124 -18.17 16.09 -1.07
C ILE A 124 -17.74 16.93 0.13
N THR A 125 -18.66 17.23 1.05
CA THR A 125 -18.34 17.95 2.29
C THR A 125 -17.50 17.08 3.22
N GLU A 126 -17.84 15.80 3.35
CA GLU A 126 -17.09 14.81 4.11
C GLU A 126 -15.67 14.64 3.55
N VAL A 127 -15.54 14.46 2.23
CA VAL A 127 -14.24 14.31 1.54
C VAL A 127 -13.38 15.55 1.73
N ASN A 128 -13.91 16.76 1.52
CA ASN A 128 -13.14 17.99 1.69
C ASN A 128 -12.70 18.17 3.15
N THR A 129 -13.57 17.86 4.11
CA THR A 129 -13.23 17.92 5.54
C THR A 129 -12.12 16.91 5.88
N ALA A 130 -12.24 15.68 5.40
CA ALA A 130 -11.26 14.63 5.62
C ALA A 130 -9.90 15.00 5.03
N LEU A 131 -9.87 15.46 3.77
CA LEU A 131 -8.66 15.89 3.08
C LEU A 131 -8.01 17.10 3.76
N ASP A 132 -8.80 18.06 4.23
CA ASP A 132 -8.26 19.22 4.95
C ASP A 132 -7.55 18.79 6.24
N GLU A 133 -8.21 17.95 7.05
CA GLU A 133 -7.60 17.38 8.26
C GLU A 133 -6.34 16.55 7.93
N LEU A 134 -6.35 15.78 6.84
CA LEU A 134 -5.19 14.99 6.42
C LEU A 134 -4.00 15.87 6.03
N THR A 135 -4.23 16.97 5.32
CA THR A 135 -3.13 17.91 4.99
C THR A 135 -2.53 18.57 6.22
N GLN A 136 -3.31 18.76 7.28
CA GLN A 136 -2.83 19.25 8.56
C GLN A 136 -1.99 18.17 9.27
N ILE A 137 -2.49 16.92 9.35
CA ILE A 137 -1.76 15.77 9.92
C ILE A 137 -0.40 15.58 9.22
N LEU A 138 -0.38 15.68 7.90
CA LEU A 138 0.81 15.46 7.08
C LEU A 138 1.63 16.73 6.81
N HIS A 139 1.22 17.88 7.37
CA HIS A 139 1.90 19.17 7.20
C HIS A 139 2.16 19.55 5.72
N LEU A 140 1.17 19.34 4.87
CA LEU A 140 1.28 19.59 3.43
C LEU A 140 0.91 21.04 3.05
N GLY A 141 0.19 21.75 3.93
CA GLY A 141 -0.45 23.03 3.60
C GLY A 141 -1.61 22.86 2.62
N SER A 142 -2.06 23.96 2.02
CA SER A 142 -3.19 24.00 1.08
C SER A 142 -2.82 23.44 -0.30
N VAL A 143 -2.66 22.12 -0.41
CA VAL A 143 -2.28 21.44 -1.66
C VAL A 143 -3.48 21.12 -2.56
N TYR A 144 -4.68 21.05 -1.99
CA TYR A 144 -5.89 20.75 -2.76
C TYR A 144 -6.55 22.04 -3.27
N PRO A 145 -7.15 22.02 -4.49
CA PRO A 145 -7.79 23.21 -5.05
C PRO A 145 -8.88 23.85 -4.17
N PHE A 146 -9.65 23.05 -3.41
CA PHE A 146 -10.70 23.58 -2.54
C PHE A 146 -10.17 24.38 -1.33
N GLN A 147 -8.89 24.19 -0.97
CA GLN A 147 -8.23 24.88 0.14
C GLN A 147 -7.60 26.21 -0.28
N GLN A 148 -7.58 26.51 -1.58
CA GLN A 148 -6.94 27.70 -2.16
C GLN A 148 -7.95 28.77 -2.57
N ALA A 149 -9.25 28.47 -2.43
CA ALA A 149 -10.36 29.35 -2.80
C ALA A 149 -10.66 30.40 -1.72
#